data_AF-A0A834N594-F1
#
_entry.id   AF-A0A834N594-F1
#
_cell.length_a   1.000
_cell.length_b   1.000
_cell.length_c   1.000
_cell.angle_alpha   90.00
_cell.angle_beta   90.00
_cell.angle_gamma   90.00
#
_symmetry.space_group_name_H-M   'P 1'
#
loop_
_entity.id
_entity.type
_entity.pdbx_description
1 polymer ?
#
loop_
_entity_poly.entity_id
_entity_poly.type
_entity_poly.pdbx_seq_one_letter_code
_entity_poly.pdbx_strand_id
1 'polypeptide(L)'
;MVNTSESDSEVNSSDEELQEALASGLLKPGLNAIIETNKREHKNNVTLMKKKLEEIKLNLPWIERLDMVNALAPLAPELALQMQEQEIRRAKQLQGNKKLPQFTPSEDPVLNDFRRETMFHRQAQGAVVDAIARIKKLGIPAIRPDDYFAEMAKTDNHMQKIRENLMKKQMIAQRSEKVRQMRQQRKISKQMQVEATLKKHAEKRKMLEEVKKYRKGIRQDLDFLEDKKKPQYKSGNRKLDPKVQAKIKMKNAKYGYGGKKRDSKRNTKSSSADVSEYRKPQKPGQGRKGKGGKTKQQRPGLWISAKILE
;
A
#
# COMPACT_ATOMS: atom_id res chain seq x y z
N MET A 1 -82.95 37.96 34.46
CA MET A 1 -81.57 38.50 34.40
C MET A 1 -81.14 38.80 35.82
N VAL A 2 -80.34 37.92 36.40
CA VAL A 2 -79.57 38.18 37.63
C VAL A 2 -78.20 37.57 37.35
N ASN A 3 -77.22 38.46 37.17
CA ASN A 3 -75.81 38.11 37.11
C ASN A 3 -75.34 37.88 38.54
N THR A 4 -74.67 36.75 38.78
CA THR A 4 -73.93 36.52 40.02
C THR A 4 -72.58 35.96 39.65
N SER A 5 -71.57 36.77 39.94
CA SER A 5 -70.14 36.54 39.82
C SER A 5 -69.69 35.49 40.81
N GLU A 6 -69.10 34.38 40.34
CA GLU A 6 -68.45 33.42 41.22
C GLU A 6 -67.18 32.86 40.57
N SER A 7 -66.06 33.41 41.07
CA SER A 7 -64.81 32.73 41.40
C SER A 7 -63.93 32.13 40.29
N ASP A 8 -63.21 33.00 39.57
CA ASP A 8 -61.97 32.69 38.82
C ASP A 8 -60.73 32.55 39.76
N SER A 9 -60.94 32.39 41.07
CA SER A 9 -59.87 32.51 42.09
C SER A 9 -59.25 31.19 42.56
N GLU A 10 -59.88 30.03 42.28
CA GLU A 10 -59.35 28.74 42.74
C GLU A 10 -58.25 28.18 41.84
N VAL A 11 -58.20 28.59 40.56
CA VAL A 11 -57.22 28.06 39.59
C VAL A 11 -55.83 28.70 39.77
N ASN A 12 -55.77 29.92 40.30
CA ASN A 12 -54.53 30.65 40.50
C ASN A 12 -53.79 30.21 41.78
N SER A 13 -54.51 29.77 42.83
CA SER A 13 -53.91 29.35 44.10
C SER A 13 -52.95 28.16 43.94
N SER A 14 -53.31 27.19 43.09
CA SER A 14 -52.47 26.01 42.87
C SER A 14 -51.21 26.31 42.05
N ASP A 15 -51.25 27.28 41.14
CA ASP A 15 -50.08 27.68 40.35
C ASP A 15 -49.15 28.58 41.19
N GLU A 16 -49.73 29.44 42.02
CA GLU A 16 -49.00 30.32 42.94
C GLU A 16 -48.26 29.50 44.02
N GLU A 17 -48.89 28.46 44.58
CA GLU A 17 -48.24 27.51 45.49
C GLU A 17 -47.06 26.75 44.82
N LEU A 18 -47.19 26.40 43.54
CA LEU A 18 -46.11 25.73 42.80
C LEU A 18 -44.95 26.69 42.49
N GLN A 19 -45.25 27.95 42.20
CA GLN A 19 -44.26 29.00 42.00
C GLN A 19 -43.53 29.34 43.31
N GLU A 20 -44.24 29.42 44.44
CA GLU A 20 -43.64 29.59 45.77
C GLU A 20 -42.79 28.38 46.19
N ALA A 21 -43.20 27.16 45.86
CA ALA A 21 -42.41 25.95 46.11
C ALA A 21 -41.14 25.88 45.25
N LEU A 22 -41.17 26.43 44.04
CA LEU A 22 -39.99 26.57 43.18
C LEU A 22 -39.07 27.72 43.67
N ALA A 23 -39.65 28.86 44.07
CA ALA A 23 -38.93 30.03 44.58
C ALA A 23 -38.28 29.77 45.95
N SER A 24 -38.94 29.01 46.82
CA SER A 24 -38.41 28.51 48.10
C SER A 24 -37.40 27.38 47.93
N GLY A 25 -37.17 26.90 46.69
CA GLY A 25 -36.16 25.91 46.36
C GLY A 25 -36.51 24.47 46.74
N LEU A 26 -37.77 24.20 47.15
CA LEU A 26 -38.28 22.85 47.41
C LEU A 26 -38.40 22.04 46.11
N LEU A 27 -38.73 22.69 45.00
CA LEU A 27 -38.78 22.09 43.67
C LEU A 27 -37.56 22.53 42.85
N LYS A 28 -36.71 21.57 42.45
CA LYS A 28 -35.60 21.83 41.51
C LYS A 28 -36.12 21.71 40.06
N PRO A 29 -35.76 22.64 39.14
CA PRO A 29 -36.15 22.56 37.74
C PRO A 29 -35.40 21.39 37.08
N GLY A 30 -36.00 20.21 37.13
CA GLY A 30 -35.42 18.97 36.62
C GLY A 30 -35.77 17.78 37.49
N LEU A 31 -37.02 17.32 37.39
CA LEU A 31 -37.47 16.05 37.95
C LEU A 31 -36.90 14.87 37.14
N ASN A 32 -35.57 14.72 37.17
CA ASN A 32 -34.92 13.49 36.73
C ASN A 32 -34.87 12.57 37.93
N ALA A 33 -35.78 11.60 38.01
CA ALA A 33 -35.59 10.47 38.92
C ALA A 33 -34.27 9.81 38.54
N ILE A 34 -33.30 9.84 39.46
CA ILE A 34 -32.08 9.03 39.34
C ILE A 34 -32.57 7.60 39.45
N ILE A 35 -32.80 6.93 38.32
CA ILE A 35 -33.00 5.48 38.30
C ILE A 35 -31.71 4.92 38.88
N GLU A 36 -31.76 4.48 40.14
CA GLU A 36 -30.67 3.73 40.74
C GLU A 36 -30.43 2.55 39.82
N THR A 37 -29.37 2.64 39.02
CA THR A 37 -28.92 1.51 38.20
C THR A 37 -28.42 0.49 39.20
N ASN A 38 -29.32 -0.38 39.69
CA ASN A 38 -28.97 -1.55 40.46
C ASN A 38 -27.91 -2.28 39.65
N LYS A 39 -26.64 -2.13 40.04
CA LYS A 39 -25.53 -2.80 39.38
C LYS A 39 -25.81 -4.28 39.57
N ARG A 40 -26.25 -4.95 38.49
CA ARG A 40 -26.55 -6.38 38.53
C ARG A 40 -25.28 -7.08 39.00
N GLU A 41 -25.35 -7.68 40.19
CA GLU A 41 -24.27 -8.51 40.69
C GLU A 41 -24.25 -9.81 39.89
N HIS A 42 -23.27 -9.94 39.00
CA HIS A 42 -23.09 -11.14 38.19
C HIS A 42 -22.51 -12.25 39.09
N LYS A 43 -23.37 -13.08 39.68
CA LYS A 43 -22.93 -14.26 40.43
C LYS A 43 -22.45 -15.34 39.46
N ASN A 44 -21.17 -15.71 39.54
CA ASN A 44 -20.58 -16.79 38.74
C ASN A 44 -21.07 -18.17 39.22
N ASN A 45 -22.26 -18.59 38.79
CA ASN A 45 -22.80 -19.90 39.14
C ASN A 45 -22.36 -20.98 38.14
N VAL A 46 -21.21 -21.59 38.43
CA VAL A 46 -20.60 -22.63 37.59
C VAL A 46 -21.51 -23.87 37.45
N THR A 47 -22.32 -24.20 38.46
CA THR A 47 -23.18 -25.40 38.41
C THR A 47 -24.30 -25.26 37.39
N LEU A 48 -24.96 -24.10 37.36
CA LEU A 48 -25.99 -23.81 36.37
C LEU A 48 -25.40 -23.70 34.96
N MET A 49 -24.20 -23.10 34.80
CA MET A 49 -23.54 -23.04 33.50
C MET A 49 -23.23 -24.44 32.94
N LYS A 50 -22.77 -25.38 33.78
CA LYS A 50 -22.53 -26.77 33.36
C LYS A 50 -23.83 -27.47 32.96
N LYS A 51 -24.91 -27.32 33.74
CA LYS A 51 -26.23 -27.87 33.39
C LYS A 51 -26.74 -27.32 32.05
N LYS A 52 -26.63 -26.01 31.83
CA LYS A 52 -26.99 -25.39 30.54
C LYS A 52 -26.10 -25.83 29.39
N LEU A 53 -24.81 -26.03 29.63
CA LEU A 53 -23.91 -26.61 28.63
C LEU A 53 -24.39 -28.00 28.23
N GLU A 54 -24.73 -28.86 29.18
CA GLU A 54 -25.25 -30.21 28.91
C GLU A 54 -26.57 -30.19 28.13
N GLU A 55 -27.48 -29.27 28.46
CA GLU A 55 -28.73 -29.08 27.71
C GLU A 55 -28.49 -28.65 26.25
N ILE A 56 -27.49 -27.80 25.98
CA ILE A 56 -27.20 -27.23 24.65
C ILE A 56 -26.27 -28.14 23.83
N LYS A 57 -25.47 -28.99 24.49
CA LYS A 57 -24.42 -29.79 23.85
C LYS A 57 -25.02 -30.79 22.87
N LEU A 58 -24.67 -30.63 21.59
CA LEU A 58 -25.00 -31.59 20.55
C LEU A 58 -24.01 -32.78 20.55
N ASN A 59 -24.53 -33.99 20.73
CA ASN A 59 -23.77 -35.25 20.69
C ASN A 59 -23.72 -35.82 19.26
N LEU A 60 -23.11 -35.05 18.35
CA LEU A 60 -22.94 -35.46 16.95
C LEU A 60 -21.52 -35.98 16.67
N PRO A 61 -21.35 -36.87 15.68
CA PRO A 61 -20.03 -37.23 15.15
C PRO A 61 -19.25 -35.99 14.74
N TRP A 62 -17.93 -36.00 14.93
CA TRP A 62 -17.08 -34.84 14.64
C TRP A 62 -17.20 -34.36 13.18
N ILE A 63 -17.44 -35.26 12.23
CA ILE A 63 -17.58 -34.91 10.80
C ILE A 63 -18.76 -33.97 10.51
N GLU A 64 -19.81 -33.98 11.33
CA GLU A 64 -20.96 -33.08 11.15
C GLU A 64 -20.74 -31.70 11.77
N ARG A 65 -19.84 -31.62 12.76
CA ARG A 65 -19.50 -30.37 13.45
C ARG A 65 -18.34 -29.64 12.80
N LEU A 66 -17.33 -30.40 12.33
CA LEU A 66 -16.05 -29.90 11.79
C LEU A 66 -15.37 -28.87 12.69
N ASP A 67 -15.63 -28.94 14.00
CA ASP A 67 -15.13 -28.02 14.99
C ASP A 67 -13.70 -28.41 15.39
N MET A 68 -12.83 -27.40 15.46
CA MET A 68 -11.43 -27.57 15.83
C MET A 68 -11.07 -26.60 16.95
N VAL A 69 -10.52 -27.15 18.02
CA VAL A 69 -9.92 -26.38 19.11
C VAL A 69 -8.44 -26.70 19.10
N ASN A 70 -7.64 -25.74 18.64
CA ASN A 70 -6.21 -25.95 18.41
C ASN A 70 -5.36 -24.81 18.96
N ALA A 71 -4.13 -25.16 19.31
CA ALA A 71 -3.07 -24.20 19.58
C ALA A 71 -2.54 -23.59 18.28
N LEU A 72 -1.72 -22.55 18.41
CA LEU A 72 -1.07 -21.92 17.26
C LEU A 72 -0.17 -22.94 16.53
N ALA A 73 -0.16 -22.88 15.19
CA ALA A 73 0.79 -23.66 14.41
C ALA A 73 2.25 -23.25 14.76
N PRO A 74 3.20 -24.19 14.73
CA PRO A 74 4.60 -23.88 14.98
C PRO A 74 5.10 -22.79 14.03
N LEU A 75 5.87 -21.86 14.58
CA LEU A 75 6.32 -20.68 13.83
C LEU A 75 7.30 -21.11 12.73
N ALA A 76 6.88 -20.96 11.48
CA ALA A 76 7.75 -21.22 10.34
C ALA A 76 8.86 -20.14 10.28
N PRO A 77 10.10 -20.51 9.94
CA PRO A 77 11.23 -19.58 9.89
C PRO A 77 11.02 -18.43 8.88
N GLU A 78 10.34 -18.70 7.77
CA GLU A 78 9.98 -17.68 6.76
C GLU A 78 9.10 -16.57 7.36
N LEU A 79 8.11 -16.94 8.17
CA LEU A 79 7.19 -15.99 8.78
C LEU A 79 7.90 -15.14 9.83
N ALA A 80 8.82 -15.73 10.59
CA ALA A 80 9.65 -14.99 11.54
C ALA A 80 10.50 -13.92 10.83
N LEU A 81 11.10 -14.26 9.69
CA LEU A 81 11.82 -13.30 8.86
C LEU A 81 10.91 -12.18 8.34
N GLN A 82 9.70 -12.54 7.89
CA GLN A 82 8.73 -11.54 7.44
C GLN A 82 8.32 -10.58 8.56
N MET A 83 8.14 -11.06 9.80
CA MET A 83 7.86 -10.21 10.95
C MET A 83 9.01 -9.24 11.22
N GLN A 84 10.26 -9.73 11.22
CA GLN A 84 11.44 -8.88 11.41
C GLN A 84 11.59 -7.84 10.30
N GLU A 85 11.36 -8.21 9.04
CA GLU A 85 11.40 -7.28 7.91
C GLU A 85 10.38 -6.15 8.07
N GLN A 86 9.21 -6.44 8.61
CA GLN A 86 8.18 -5.44 8.85
C GLN A 86 8.52 -4.50 10.00
N GLU A 87 9.09 -5.02 11.09
CA GLU A 87 9.60 -4.21 12.19
C GLU A 87 10.70 -3.26 11.70
N ILE A 88 11.66 -3.77 10.93
CA ILE A 88 12.73 -2.97 10.32
C ILE A 88 12.16 -1.92 9.36
N ARG A 89 11.16 -2.29 8.56
CA ARG A 89 10.51 -1.37 7.62
C ARG A 89 9.77 -0.25 8.35
N ARG A 90 9.06 -0.58 9.43
CA ARG A 90 8.34 0.38 10.27
C ARG A 90 9.30 1.32 10.99
N ALA A 91 10.40 0.80 11.55
CA ALA A 91 11.44 1.60 12.16
C ALA A 91 12.08 2.60 11.17
N LYS A 92 12.40 2.16 9.95
CA LYS A 92 12.91 3.03 8.87
C LYS A 92 11.89 4.11 8.48
N GLN A 93 10.59 3.80 8.50
CA GLN A 93 9.54 4.76 8.19
C GLN A 93 9.41 5.84 9.28
N LEU A 94 9.45 5.46 10.55
CA LEU A 94 9.42 6.39 11.69
C LEU A 94 10.67 7.29 11.72
N GLN A 95 11.86 6.72 11.50
CA GLN A 95 13.11 7.50 11.39
C GLN A 95 13.08 8.50 10.23
N GLY A 96 12.53 8.10 9.08
CA GLY A 96 12.46 8.94 7.88
C GLY A 96 11.41 10.05 7.95
N ASN A 97 10.43 9.96 8.84
CA ASN A 97 9.30 10.89 8.87
C ASN A 97 8.96 11.33 10.30
N LYS A 98 9.67 12.36 10.78
CA LYS A 98 9.51 12.96 12.12
C LYS A 98 8.10 13.52 12.41
N LYS A 99 7.23 13.64 11.40
CA LYS A 99 5.84 14.10 11.55
C LYS A 99 4.88 13.01 12.04
N LEU A 100 5.28 11.74 11.95
CA LEU A 100 4.48 10.64 12.48
C LEU A 100 4.65 10.56 14.00
N PRO A 101 3.59 10.20 14.75
CA PRO A 101 3.72 9.90 16.16
C PRO A 101 4.72 8.76 16.36
N GLN A 102 5.72 9.01 17.23
CA GLN A 102 6.74 8.03 17.56
C GLN A 102 6.20 7.14 18.66
N PHE A 103 6.01 5.87 18.33
CA PHE A 103 5.60 4.84 19.29
C PHE A 103 6.80 3.97 19.63
N THR A 104 6.80 3.42 20.85
CA THR A 104 7.70 2.31 21.17
C THR A 104 7.31 1.09 20.31
N PRO A 105 8.26 0.21 19.92
CA PRO A 105 7.93 -0.97 19.11
C PRO A 105 6.85 -1.89 19.69
N SER A 106 6.64 -1.87 21.01
CA SER A 106 5.63 -2.67 21.69
C SER A 106 4.22 -2.05 21.64
N GLU A 107 4.12 -0.73 21.53
CA GLU A 107 2.85 0.00 21.58
C GLU A 107 2.38 0.47 20.20
N ASP A 108 3.17 0.24 19.15
CA ASP A 108 2.81 0.65 17.79
C ASP A 108 1.55 -0.10 17.32
N PRO A 109 0.44 0.61 17.07
CA PRO A 109 -0.82 -0.03 16.68
C PRO A 109 -0.69 -0.82 15.38
N VAL A 110 0.21 -0.43 14.48
CA VAL A 110 0.41 -1.11 13.20
C VAL A 110 1.14 -2.45 13.38
N LEU A 111 2.18 -2.49 14.23
CA LEU A 111 2.88 -3.73 14.53
C LEU A 111 2.01 -4.69 15.34
N ASN A 112 1.23 -4.16 16.28
CA ASN A 112 0.29 -4.94 17.06
C ASN A 112 -0.81 -5.56 16.20
N ASP A 113 -1.37 -4.82 15.24
CA ASP A 113 -2.34 -5.35 14.28
C ASP A 113 -1.72 -6.45 13.40
N PHE A 114 -0.51 -6.24 12.88
CA PHE A 114 0.17 -7.26 12.09
C PHE A 114 0.47 -8.54 12.88
N ARG A 115 0.95 -8.41 14.12
CA ARG A 115 1.19 -9.54 15.01
C ARG A 115 -0.11 -10.30 15.29
N ARG A 116 -1.20 -9.58 15.56
CA ARG A 116 -2.52 -10.17 15.79
C ARG A 116 -3.06 -10.93 14.58
N GLU A 117 -3.03 -10.32 13.40
CA GLU A 117 -3.45 -10.98 12.15
C GLU A 117 -2.59 -12.22 11.86
N THR A 118 -1.29 -12.13 12.14
CA THR A 118 -0.37 -13.27 12.01
C THR A 118 -0.77 -14.42 12.95
N MET A 119 -1.15 -14.13 14.20
CA MET A 119 -1.62 -15.13 15.15
C MET A 119 -2.92 -15.80 14.67
N PHE A 120 -3.90 -15.02 14.20
CA PHE A 120 -5.16 -15.57 13.67
C PHE A 120 -4.90 -16.48 12.47
N HIS A 121 -4.04 -16.04 11.56
CA HIS A 121 -3.67 -16.85 10.41
C HIS A 121 -2.96 -18.15 10.81
N ARG A 122 -2.07 -18.12 11.80
CA ARG A 122 -1.38 -19.31 12.32
C ARG A 122 -2.32 -20.27 13.04
N GLN A 123 -3.25 -19.76 13.83
CA GLN A 123 -4.27 -20.58 14.48
C GLN A 123 -5.15 -21.27 13.43
N ALA A 124 -5.62 -20.53 12.42
CA ALA A 124 -6.38 -21.12 11.32
C ALA A 124 -5.58 -22.18 10.56
N GLN A 125 -4.29 -21.93 10.29
CA GLN A 125 -3.43 -22.90 9.61
C GLN A 125 -3.28 -24.20 10.41
N GLY A 126 -3.05 -24.11 11.72
CA GLY A 126 -2.97 -25.29 12.58
C GLY A 126 -4.25 -26.12 12.52
N ALA A 127 -5.41 -25.46 12.59
CA ALA A 127 -6.71 -26.11 12.52
C ALA A 127 -6.91 -26.84 11.18
N VAL A 128 -6.53 -26.20 10.07
CA VAL A 128 -6.64 -26.77 8.72
C VAL A 128 -5.75 -27.99 8.55
N VAL A 129 -4.50 -27.95 9.02
CA VAL A 129 -3.57 -29.10 8.93
C VAL A 129 -4.13 -30.31 9.66
N ASP A 130 -4.60 -30.11 10.89
CA ASP A 130 -5.17 -31.17 11.71
C ASP A 130 -6.51 -31.68 11.14
N ALA A 131 -7.37 -30.78 10.67
CA ALA A 131 -8.66 -31.15 10.08
C ALA A 131 -8.47 -31.98 8.80
N ILE A 132 -7.57 -31.58 7.90
CA ILE A 132 -7.27 -32.33 6.68
C ILE A 132 -6.79 -33.75 7.04
N ALA A 133 -5.94 -33.90 8.05
CA ALA A 133 -5.48 -35.22 8.49
C ALA A 133 -6.64 -36.10 8.99
N ARG A 134 -7.58 -35.54 9.75
CA ARG A 134 -8.77 -36.26 10.23
C ARG A 134 -9.74 -36.63 9.10
N ILE A 135 -9.99 -35.72 8.16
CA ILE A 135 -10.88 -35.94 7.00
C ILE A 135 -10.30 -37.03 6.08
N LYS A 136 -8.98 -37.01 5.85
CA LYS A 136 -8.30 -38.05 5.06
C LYS A 136 -8.42 -39.44 5.68
N LYS A 137 -8.36 -39.56 7.02
CA LYS A 137 -8.58 -40.84 7.73
C LYS A 137 -9.98 -41.41 7.51
N LEU A 138 -10.97 -40.54 7.30
CA LEU A 138 -12.35 -40.92 7.00
C LEU A 138 -12.58 -41.23 5.50
N GLY A 139 -11.55 -41.07 4.65
CA GLY A 139 -11.64 -41.34 3.21
C GLY A 139 -12.39 -40.27 2.41
N ILE A 140 -12.61 -39.08 2.97
CA ILE A 140 -13.36 -37.99 2.32
C ILE A 140 -12.39 -37.08 1.54
N PRO A 141 -12.69 -36.72 0.27
CA PRO A 141 -11.86 -35.79 -0.49
C PRO A 141 -11.96 -34.37 0.09
N ALA A 142 -10.81 -33.81 0.49
CA ALA A 142 -10.75 -32.48 1.12
C ALA A 142 -10.39 -31.34 0.15
N ILE A 143 -9.83 -31.65 -1.02
CA ILE A 143 -9.34 -30.67 -1.99
C ILE A 143 -10.38 -30.47 -3.09
N ARG A 144 -10.71 -29.21 -3.40
CA ARG A 144 -11.55 -28.86 -4.55
C ARG A 144 -10.81 -29.15 -5.86
N PRO A 145 -11.35 -29.97 -6.77
CA PRO A 145 -10.80 -30.16 -8.11
C PRO A 145 -10.91 -28.88 -8.96
N ASP A 146 -9.92 -28.64 -9.82
CA ASP A 146 -9.90 -27.46 -10.71
C ASP A 146 -11.04 -27.47 -11.75
N ASP A 147 -11.50 -28.67 -12.14
CA ASP A 147 -12.58 -28.88 -13.12
C ASP A 147 -13.99 -28.86 -12.50
N TYR A 148 -14.09 -28.60 -11.19
CA TYR A 148 -15.38 -28.52 -10.50
C TYR A 148 -15.87 -27.07 -10.42
N PHE A 149 -16.71 -26.69 -11.38
CA PHE A 149 -17.33 -25.35 -11.48
C PHE A 149 -18.66 -25.31 -10.74
N ALA A 150 -18.62 -24.83 -9.50
CA ALA A 150 -19.79 -24.51 -8.69
C ALA A 150 -19.79 -23.02 -8.33
N GLU A 151 -20.93 -22.51 -7.88
CA GLU A 151 -21.03 -21.12 -7.42
C GLU A 151 -20.08 -20.86 -6.26
N MET A 152 -19.21 -19.85 -6.41
CA MET A 152 -18.24 -19.43 -5.41
C MET A 152 -18.78 -18.22 -4.63
N ALA A 153 -18.30 -18.02 -3.41
CA ALA A 153 -18.72 -16.88 -2.56
C ALA A 153 -18.48 -15.49 -3.19
N LYS A 154 -17.60 -15.39 -4.20
CA LYS A 154 -17.35 -14.16 -4.96
C LYS A 154 -17.42 -14.47 -6.45
N THR A 155 -18.03 -13.56 -7.22
CA THR A 155 -18.14 -13.70 -8.68
C THR A 155 -16.80 -13.54 -9.39
N ASP A 156 -16.65 -14.19 -10.54
CA ASP A 156 -15.43 -14.12 -11.35
C ASP A 156 -15.12 -12.69 -11.82
N ASN A 157 -16.16 -11.92 -12.17
CA ASN A 157 -16.03 -10.50 -12.51
C ASN A 157 -15.40 -9.68 -11.37
N HIS A 158 -15.73 -10.01 -10.11
CA HIS A 158 -15.13 -9.36 -8.95
C HIS A 158 -13.67 -9.80 -8.78
N MET A 159 -13.38 -11.10 -8.93
CA MET A 159 -12.01 -11.64 -8.82
C MET A 159 -11.09 -11.12 -9.93
N GLN A 160 -11.60 -10.91 -11.14
CA GLN A 160 -10.84 -10.29 -12.23
C GLN A 160 -10.42 -8.86 -11.89
N LYS A 161 -11.32 -8.05 -11.31
CA LYS A 161 -10.97 -6.70 -10.82
C LYS A 161 -9.88 -6.73 -9.74
N ILE A 162 -9.94 -7.70 -8.82
CA ILE A 162 -8.89 -7.88 -7.80
C ILE A 162 -7.55 -8.23 -8.47
N ARG A 163 -7.54 -9.19 -9.41
CA ARG A 163 -6.33 -9.59 -10.16
C ARG A 163 -5.72 -8.41 -10.90
N GLU A 164 -6.53 -7.62 -11.61
CA GLU A 164 -6.06 -6.41 -12.29
C GLU A 164 -5.40 -5.41 -11.33
N ASN A 165 -5.98 -5.21 -10.14
CA ASN A 165 -5.42 -4.30 -9.14
C ASN A 165 -4.11 -4.83 -8.55
N LEU A 166 -3.99 -6.14 -8.33
CA LEU A 166 -2.75 -6.77 -7.91
C LEU A 166 -1.66 -6.62 -8.98
N MET A 167 -1.98 -6.90 -10.24
CA MET A 167 -1.05 -6.71 -11.37
C MET A 167 -0.62 -5.25 -11.50
N LYS A 168 -1.55 -4.29 -11.35
CA LYS A 168 -1.23 -2.86 -11.34
C LYS A 168 -0.24 -2.50 -10.21
N LYS A 169 -0.46 -2.98 -8.99
CA LYS A 169 0.47 -2.76 -7.85
C LYS A 169 1.85 -3.36 -8.11
N GLN A 170 1.91 -4.58 -8.66
CA GLN A 170 3.16 -5.25 -9.01
C GLN A 170 3.93 -4.47 -10.10
N MET A 171 3.24 -4.02 -11.16
CA MET A 171 3.85 -3.20 -12.20
C MET A 171 4.39 -1.86 -11.67
N ILE A 172 3.65 -1.21 -10.76
CA ILE A 172 4.10 0.04 -10.12
C ILE A 172 5.37 -0.22 -9.28
N ALA A 173 5.40 -1.29 -8.49
CA ALA A 173 6.56 -1.67 -7.69
C ALA A 173 7.79 -1.95 -8.58
N GLN A 174 7.64 -2.80 -9.61
CA GLN A 174 8.71 -3.11 -10.56
C GLN A 174 9.20 -1.86 -11.30
N ARG A 175 8.29 -0.96 -11.69
CA ARG A 175 8.67 0.31 -12.34
C ARG A 175 9.48 1.19 -11.40
N SER A 176 9.07 1.30 -10.14
CA SER A 176 9.78 2.08 -9.13
C SER A 176 11.19 1.54 -8.87
N GLU A 177 11.34 0.21 -8.85
CA GLU A 177 12.63 -0.45 -8.69
C GLU A 177 13.53 -0.25 -9.91
N LYS A 178 13.01 -0.46 -11.13
CA LYS A 178 13.73 -0.18 -12.38
C LYS A 178 14.21 1.27 -12.45
N VAL A 179 13.38 2.22 -12.02
CA VAL A 179 13.77 3.64 -11.95
C VAL A 179 14.88 3.86 -10.92
N ARG A 180 14.83 3.22 -9.75
CA ARG A 180 15.89 3.28 -8.74
C ARG A 180 17.22 2.71 -9.27
N GLN A 181 17.18 1.56 -9.92
CA GLN A 181 18.35 0.92 -10.54
C GLN A 181 18.95 1.81 -11.64
N MET A 182 18.12 2.36 -12.55
CA MET A 182 18.59 3.30 -13.58
C MET A 182 19.24 4.56 -12.99
N ARG A 183 18.73 5.09 -11.87
CA ARG A 183 19.33 6.23 -11.17
C ARG A 183 20.68 5.88 -10.57
N GLN A 184 20.82 4.70 -9.95
CA GLN A 184 22.08 4.22 -9.38
C GLN A 184 23.12 3.98 -10.47
N GLN A 185 22.75 3.31 -11.56
CA GLN A 185 23.62 3.11 -12.72
C GLN A 185 24.12 4.44 -13.27
N ARG A 186 23.24 5.45 -13.44
CA ARG A 186 23.65 6.79 -13.88
C ARG A 186 24.64 7.47 -12.93
N LYS A 187 24.51 7.29 -11.61
CA LYS A 187 25.46 7.84 -10.63
C LYS A 187 26.83 7.16 -10.76
N ILE A 188 26.84 5.83 -10.81
CA ILE A 188 28.07 5.03 -10.96
C ILE A 188 28.76 5.35 -12.28
N SER A 189 28.02 5.40 -13.40
CA SER A 189 28.59 5.75 -14.70
C SER A 189 29.24 7.14 -14.71
N LYS A 190 28.69 8.12 -13.99
CA LYS A 190 29.32 9.44 -13.84
C LYS A 190 30.61 9.37 -13.01
N GLN A 191 30.59 8.65 -11.90
CA GLN A 191 31.78 8.46 -11.06
C GLN A 191 32.90 7.74 -11.83
N MET A 192 32.57 6.67 -12.55
CA MET A 192 33.52 5.94 -13.41
C MET A 192 34.12 6.82 -14.50
N GLN A 193 33.33 7.73 -15.10
CA GLN A 193 33.86 8.67 -16.11
C GLN A 193 34.88 9.64 -15.50
N VAL A 194 34.58 10.18 -14.32
CA VAL A 194 35.50 11.08 -13.59
C VAL A 194 36.75 10.33 -13.13
N GLU A 195 36.60 9.13 -12.59
CA GLU A 195 37.73 8.30 -12.18
C GLU A 195 38.62 7.91 -13.37
N ALA A 196 38.02 7.57 -14.51
CA ALA A 196 38.76 7.26 -15.73
C ALA A 196 39.53 8.48 -16.28
N THR A 197 38.98 9.70 -16.21
CA THR A 197 39.71 10.90 -16.62
C THR A 197 40.84 11.23 -15.64
N LEU A 198 40.58 11.15 -14.33
CA LEU A 198 41.60 11.34 -13.30
C LEU A 198 42.75 10.32 -13.44
N LYS A 199 42.42 9.05 -13.66
CA LYS A 199 43.39 7.97 -13.89
C LYS A 199 44.24 8.25 -15.13
N LYS A 200 43.64 8.66 -16.25
CA LYS A 200 44.38 9.08 -17.46
C LYS A 200 45.32 10.26 -17.19
N HIS A 201 44.88 11.26 -16.43
CA HIS A 201 45.73 12.40 -16.07
C HIS A 201 46.88 11.99 -15.14
N ALA A 202 46.63 11.10 -14.17
CA ALA A 202 47.66 10.53 -13.29
C ALA A 202 48.69 9.71 -14.08
N GLU A 203 48.25 8.82 -14.97
CA GLU A 203 49.12 8.05 -15.87
C GLU A 203 49.98 8.98 -16.74
N LYS A 204 49.36 10.02 -17.33
CA LYS A 204 50.09 11.03 -18.12
C LYS A 204 51.12 11.80 -17.28
N ARG A 205 50.79 12.17 -16.04
CA ARG A 205 51.72 12.86 -15.13
C ARG A 205 52.89 11.95 -14.75
N LYS A 206 52.62 10.68 -14.38
CA LYS A 206 53.66 9.68 -14.08
C LYS A 206 54.61 9.48 -15.27
N MET A 207 54.04 9.29 -16.47
CA MET A 207 54.84 9.17 -17.70
C MET A 207 55.69 10.41 -17.95
N LEU A 208 55.15 11.63 -17.77
CA LEU A 208 55.92 12.87 -17.94
C LEU A 208 57.03 13.02 -16.89
N GLU A 209 56.80 12.58 -15.65
CA GLU A 209 57.84 12.57 -14.60
C GLU A 209 58.95 11.56 -14.91
N GLU A 210 58.62 10.37 -15.40
CA GLU A 210 59.59 9.36 -15.84
C GLU A 210 60.44 9.88 -17.02
N VAL A 211 59.81 10.51 -18.02
CA VAL A 211 60.53 11.16 -19.12
C VAL A 211 61.44 12.29 -18.61
N LYS A 212 61.00 13.09 -17.64
CA LYS A 212 61.84 14.13 -17.03
C LYS A 212 63.02 13.53 -16.25
N LYS A 213 62.84 12.41 -15.54
CA LYS A 213 63.91 11.71 -14.82
C LYS A 213 64.94 11.12 -15.78
N TYR A 214 64.49 10.54 -16.90
CA TYR A 214 65.35 10.05 -17.99
C TYR A 214 66.14 11.20 -18.63
N ARG A 215 65.48 12.31 -18.99
CA ARG A 215 66.14 13.51 -19.55
C ARG A 215 67.21 14.09 -18.61
N LYS A 216 67.01 13.98 -17.29
CA LYS A 216 67.98 14.44 -16.27
C LYS A 216 69.09 13.42 -15.97
N GLY A 217 69.12 12.26 -16.64
CA GLY A 217 70.16 11.23 -16.47
C GLY A 217 70.08 10.44 -15.15
N ILE A 218 68.99 10.58 -14.39
CA ILE A 218 68.81 9.88 -13.10
C ILE A 218 68.40 8.41 -13.30
N ARG A 219 67.79 8.09 -14.45
CA ARG A 219 67.46 6.73 -14.88
C ARG A 219 67.97 6.52 -16.31
N GLN A 220 68.61 5.37 -16.57
CA GLN A 220 69.15 4.97 -17.88
C GLN A 220 68.24 3.97 -18.62
N ASP A 221 67.26 3.37 -17.93
CA ASP A 221 66.43 2.29 -18.47
C ASP A 221 65.13 2.82 -19.12
N LEU A 222 64.79 2.32 -20.31
CA LEU A 222 63.62 2.71 -21.11
C LEU A 222 62.34 1.88 -20.80
N ASP A 223 62.35 1.15 -19.69
CA ASP A 223 61.35 0.13 -19.34
C ASP A 223 59.91 0.69 -19.23
N PHE A 224 59.75 1.98 -18.93
CA PHE A 224 58.45 2.66 -18.86
C PHE A 224 57.73 2.82 -20.22
N LEU A 225 58.42 2.63 -21.35
CA LEU A 225 57.79 2.54 -22.67
C LEU A 225 57.33 1.13 -23.02
N GLU A 226 57.89 0.08 -22.41
CA GLU A 226 57.66 -1.31 -22.79
C GLU A 226 56.40 -1.94 -22.20
N ASP A 227 55.76 -1.30 -21.22
CA ASP A 227 54.42 -1.68 -20.71
C ASP A 227 53.30 -1.58 -21.79
N LYS A 228 53.64 -1.09 -22.98
CA LYS A 228 52.83 -1.21 -24.20
C LYS A 228 53.40 -2.25 -25.17
N LYS A 229 53.69 -3.47 -24.72
CA LYS A 229 53.51 -4.62 -25.62
C LYS A 229 52.04 -4.63 -26.05
N LYS A 230 51.82 -4.07 -27.24
CA LYS A 230 50.54 -4.07 -27.96
C LYS A 230 49.91 -5.44 -27.75
N PRO A 231 48.68 -5.58 -27.24
CA PRO A 231 47.96 -6.81 -27.48
C PRO A 231 47.96 -6.97 -29.00
N GLN A 232 48.63 -8.00 -29.51
CA GLN A 232 48.45 -8.46 -30.88
C GLN A 232 46.99 -8.89 -30.99
N TYR A 233 46.09 -7.91 -31.17
CA TYR A 233 44.80 -8.17 -31.76
C TYR A 233 45.12 -8.63 -33.17
N LYS A 234 45.17 -9.95 -33.35
CA LYS A 234 44.99 -10.57 -34.65
C LYS A 234 43.83 -9.84 -35.29
N SER A 235 44.10 -9.13 -36.38
CA SER A 235 43.10 -8.54 -37.27
C SER A 235 42.34 -9.70 -37.91
N GLY A 236 41.52 -10.36 -37.10
CA GLY A 236 40.51 -11.29 -37.55
C GLY A 236 39.48 -10.44 -38.23
N ASN A 237 39.36 -10.61 -39.54
CA ASN A 237 38.34 -10.06 -40.41
C ASN A 237 36.95 -10.55 -39.94
N ARG A 238 36.50 -10.13 -38.76
CA ARG A 238 35.17 -10.40 -38.24
C ARG A 238 34.24 -9.45 -38.98
N LYS A 239 33.69 -9.93 -40.10
CA LYS A 239 32.57 -9.30 -40.78
C LYS A 239 31.51 -9.02 -39.70
N LEU A 240 31.34 -7.74 -39.37
CA LEU A 240 30.26 -7.27 -38.50
C LEU A 240 28.95 -7.78 -39.08
N ASP A 241 28.08 -8.29 -38.21
CA ASP A 241 26.73 -8.77 -38.58
C ASP A 241 26.07 -7.76 -39.55
N PRO A 242 25.56 -8.20 -40.72
CA PRO A 242 24.96 -7.33 -41.74
C PRO A 242 23.93 -6.35 -41.17
N LYS A 243 23.19 -6.78 -40.13
CA LYS A 243 22.19 -5.97 -39.44
C LYS A 243 22.79 -4.81 -38.65
N VAL A 244 23.97 -5.00 -38.08
CA VAL A 244 24.72 -3.97 -37.37
C VAL A 244 25.33 -2.98 -38.36
N GLN A 245 25.86 -3.47 -39.49
CA GLN A 245 26.39 -2.62 -40.55
C GLN A 245 25.31 -1.73 -41.19
N ALA A 246 24.11 -2.28 -41.44
CA ALA A 246 22.98 -1.51 -41.95
C ALA A 246 22.54 -0.41 -40.98
N LYS A 247 22.50 -0.70 -39.67
CA LYS A 247 22.21 0.32 -38.63
C LYS A 247 23.26 1.42 -38.58
N ILE A 248 24.54 1.09 -38.73
CA ILE A 248 25.63 2.08 -38.76
C ILE A 248 25.53 2.94 -40.02
N LYS A 249 25.29 2.34 -41.19
CA LYS A 249 25.07 3.07 -42.45
C LYS A 249 23.87 4.02 -42.36
N MET A 250 22.74 3.57 -41.80
CA MET A 250 21.55 4.41 -41.63
C MET A 250 21.77 5.57 -40.64
N LYS A 251 22.49 5.33 -39.54
CA LYS A 251 22.88 6.39 -38.59
C LYS A 251 23.84 7.40 -39.24
N ASN A 252 24.80 6.93 -40.01
CA ASN A 252 25.73 7.80 -40.73
C ASN A 252 25.01 8.60 -41.84
N ALA A 253 24.04 8.02 -42.53
CA ALA A 253 23.21 8.75 -43.49
C ALA A 253 22.33 9.82 -42.82
N LYS A 254 21.85 9.56 -41.60
CA LYS A 254 20.99 10.49 -40.85
C LYS A 254 21.76 11.58 -40.10
N TYR A 255 22.92 11.26 -39.54
CA TYR A 255 23.67 12.13 -38.62
C TYR A 255 25.12 12.41 -39.05
N GLY A 256 25.68 11.64 -39.99
CA GLY A 256 27.06 11.77 -40.45
C GLY A 256 27.31 12.99 -41.32
N TYR A 257 28.58 13.24 -41.60
CA TYR A 257 29.02 14.30 -42.51
C TYR A 257 28.75 13.87 -43.96
N GLY A 258 27.80 14.52 -44.63
CA GLY A 258 27.33 14.17 -45.98
C GLY A 258 25.87 13.72 -46.07
N GLY A 259 25.20 13.47 -44.93
CA GLY A 259 23.76 13.21 -44.88
C GLY A 259 22.91 14.45 -45.12
N LYS A 260 21.64 14.29 -45.54
CA LYS A 260 20.71 15.39 -45.85
C LYS A 260 20.31 16.14 -44.57
N LYS A 261 21.07 17.16 -44.16
CA LYS A 261 20.84 17.92 -42.90
C LYS A 261 19.90 19.12 -43.03
N ARG A 262 19.62 19.59 -44.26
CA ARG A 262 18.98 20.89 -44.53
C ARG A 262 17.45 20.90 -44.42
N ASP A 263 16.79 19.76 -44.62
CA ASP A 263 15.31 19.66 -44.60
C ASP A 263 14.77 18.63 -43.60
N SER A 264 15.64 18.00 -42.78
CA SER A 264 15.22 16.93 -41.85
C SER A 264 14.31 17.41 -40.71
N LYS A 265 14.12 18.72 -40.57
CA LYS A 265 13.24 19.37 -39.59
C LYS A 265 12.00 20.02 -40.22
N ARG A 266 11.79 19.88 -41.53
CA ARG A 266 10.59 20.40 -42.20
C ARG A 266 9.45 19.40 -42.13
N ASN A 267 8.25 19.87 -41.79
CA ASN A 267 7.05 19.04 -41.82
C ASN A 267 6.72 18.65 -43.27
N THR A 268 6.54 17.37 -43.54
CA THR A 268 5.97 16.90 -44.81
C THR A 268 4.45 17.12 -44.80
N LYS A 269 3.84 17.26 -45.97
CA LYS A 269 2.38 17.43 -46.12
C LYS A 269 1.56 16.36 -45.37
N SER A 270 2.10 15.15 -45.25
CA SER A 270 1.54 14.06 -44.45
C SER A 270 1.67 14.29 -42.93
N SER A 271 2.78 14.85 -42.47
CA SER A 271 3.04 15.11 -41.05
C SER A 271 2.28 16.33 -40.51
N SER A 272 1.90 17.28 -41.36
CA SER A 272 1.02 18.40 -40.98
C SER A 272 -0.47 18.06 -41.03
N ALA A 273 -0.86 16.99 -41.73
CA ALA A 273 -2.26 16.54 -41.81
C ALA A 273 -2.62 15.50 -40.72
N ASP A 274 -1.64 14.92 -40.03
CA ASP A 274 -1.86 13.92 -39.00
C ASP A 274 -2.17 14.57 -37.64
N VAL A 275 -3.47 14.69 -37.34
CA VAL A 275 -4.01 15.17 -36.06
C VAL A 275 -4.47 14.03 -35.15
N SER A 276 -4.11 12.78 -35.45
CA SER A 276 -4.59 11.60 -34.70
C SER A 276 -4.11 11.56 -33.24
N GLU A 277 -2.94 12.14 -32.95
CA GLU A 277 -2.39 12.26 -31.59
C GLU A 277 -2.89 13.51 -30.83
N TYR A 278 -3.58 14.45 -31.49
CA TYR A 278 -4.07 15.67 -30.84
C TYR A 278 -5.29 15.37 -29.96
N ARG A 279 -5.05 15.12 -28.67
CA ARG A 279 -6.10 15.09 -27.65
C ARG A 279 -6.40 16.50 -27.16
N LYS A 280 -7.62 16.98 -27.45
CA LYS A 280 -8.15 18.24 -26.89
C LYS A 280 -8.00 18.21 -25.35
N PRO A 281 -7.32 19.18 -24.72
CA PRO A 281 -7.28 19.25 -23.26
C PRO A 281 -8.70 19.44 -22.74
N GLN A 282 -9.10 18.60 -21.78
CA GLN A 282 -10.38 18.76 -21.10
C GLN A 282 -10.36 20.07 -20.32
N LYS A 283 -11.34 20.95 -20.61
CA LYS A 283 -11.61 22.12 -19.78
C LYS A 283 -11.91 21.66 -18.35
N PRO A 284 -11.27 22.22 -17.31
CA PRO A 284 -11.64 21.92 -15.94
C PRO A 284 -13.06 22.45 -15.71
N GLY A 285 -14.00 21.56 -15.34
CA GLY A 285 -15.32 21.97 -14.85
C GLY A 285 -16.55 21.60 -15.70
N GLN A 286 -16.44 20.92 -16.84
CA GLN A 286 -17.62 20.40 -17.56
C GLN A 286 -17.72 18.87 -17.46
N GLY A 287 -18.47 18.43 -16.45
CA GLY A 287 -18.97 17.07 -16.35
C GLY A 287 -19.85 16.73 -17.56
N ARG A 288 -19.63 15.55 -18.14
CA ARG A 288 -20.52 14.99 -19.16
C ARG A 288 -21.85 14.61 -18.51
N LYS A 289 -22.88 15.40 -18.80
CA LYS A 289 -24.29 14.97 -18.78
C LYS A 289 -24.59 14.15 -20.05
N GLY A 290 -25.31 13.04 -19.85
CA GLY A 290 -25.92 12.19 -20.89
C GLY A 290 -25.57 10.72 -20.64
N LYS A 291 -26.49 9.79 -20.39
CA LYS A 291 -27.92 9.72 -20.70
C LYS A 291 -28.58 8.62 -19.84
N GLY A 292 -29.77 8.90 -19.31
CA GLY A 292 -30.87 7.93 -19.07
C GLY A 292 -30.85 7.08 -17.78
N GLY A 293 -31.82 7.31 -16.88
CA GLY A 293 -32.35 6.24 -16.02
C GLY A 293 -32.69 6.57 -14.56
N LYS A 294 -33.84 7.23 -14.35
CA LYS A 294 -34.76 7.14 -13.18
C LYS A 294 -34.28 7.55 -11.76
N THR A 295 -35.21 8.30 -11.13
CA THR A 295 -35.45 8.52 -9.69
C THR A 295 -34.43 9.31 -8.87
N LYS A 296 -34.68 10.63 -8.73
CA LYS A 296 -34.23 11.42 -7.58
C LYS A 296 -35.22 11.20 -6.43
N GLN A 297 -34.82 10.45 -5.41
CA GLN A 297 -35.33 10.67 -4.06
C GLN A 297 -34.55 11.83 -3.45
N GLN A 298 -35.25 12.87 -3.03
CA GLN A 298 -34.72 13.88 -2.12
C GLN A 298 -34.58 13.24 -0.73
N ARG A 299 -33.41 13.37 -0.12
CA ARG A 299 -33.26 13.27 1.34
C ARG A 299 -32.49 14.50 1.85
N PRO A 300 -32.84 14.96 3.06
CA PRO A 300 -32.70 16.35 3.50
C PRO A 300 -31.28 16.68 3.98
N GLY A 301 -30.96 17.97 3.95
CA GLY A 301 -29.67 18.52 4.35
C GLY A 301 -29.36 18.28 5.83
N LEU A 302 -28.11 17.93 6.11
CA LEU A 302 -27.52 18.08 7.43
C LEU A 302 -27.25 19.57 7.65
N TRP A 303 -27.97 20.15 8.60
CA TRP A 303 -27.63 21.43 9.21
C TRP A 303 -26.39 21.24 10.09
N ILE A 304 -25.35 22.03 9.83
CA ILE A 304 -24.24 22.23 10.74
C ILE A 304 -24.63 23.44 11.59
N SER A 305 -25.05 23.23 12.84
CA SER A 305 -25.13 24.31 13.83
C SER A 305 -23.73 24.63 14.31
N ALA A 306 -23.27 25.82 13.95
CA ALA A 306 -22.17 26.50 14.59
C ALA A 306 -22.59 27.03 15.96
N LYS A 307 -21.58 27.11 16.82
CA LYS A 307 -21.57 27.46 18.23
C LYS A 307 -21.43 28.99 18.37
N ILE A 308 -22.30 29.61 19.16
CA ILE A 308 -22.21 30.98 19.72
C ILE A 308 -22.78 30.84 21.15
N LEU A 309 -21.99 30.83 22.23
CA LEU A 309 -21.42 31.97 22.97
C LEU A 309 -22.43 33.08 23.27
N GLU A 310 -23.25 32.86 24.30
CA GLU A 310 -23.40 33.71 25.50
C GLU A 310 -24.12 32.89 26.59
#